data_AF-A0AA39M8J6-F1
#
_entry.id   AF-A0AA39M8J6-F1
#
_cell.length_a   1.000
_cell.length_b   1.000
_cell.length_c   1.000
_cell.angle_alpha   90.00
_cell.angle_beta   90.00
_cell.angle_gamma   90.00
#
_symmetry.space_group_name_H-M   'P 1'
#
loop_
_entity.id
_entity.type
_entity.pdbx_description
1 polymer ?
#
loop_
_entity_poly.entity_id
_entity_poly.type
_entity_poly.pdbx_seq_one_letter_code
_entity_poly.pdbx_strand_id
1 'polypeptide(L)'
;MLPKVVVIAVLVASVLGDGKPHWPGFCHLCSKMIDEVEELFGDTLSDRSVDEFEATLRAECDKNANGAYGHICLSIVRENCRLWYKQIEEGLSSQEVCWNSRFCN
;
A
#
# COMPACT_ATOMS: atom_id res chain seq x y z
N MET A 1 6.22 -41.60 -1.81
CA MET A 1 6.89 -40.45 -1.17
C MET A 1 6.65 -39.21 -2.04
N LEU A 2 6.00 -38.20 -1.44
CA LEU A 2 5.71 -36.80 -1.83
C LEU A 2 5.06 -36.41 -3.18
N PRO A 3 4.24 -35.33 -3.19
CA PRO A 3 3.15 -35.14 -4.12
C PRO A 3 3.46 -34.14 -5.25
N LYS A 4 2.58 -34.18 -6.26
CA LYS A 4 2.43 -33.25 -7.39
C LYS A 4 2.60 -31.80 -6.94
N VAL A 5 3.75 -31.21 -7.24
CA VAL A 5 4.01 -29.78 -7.07
C VAL A 5 3.09 -29.03 -8.03
N VAL A 6 2.16 -28.28 -7.45
CA VAL A 6 1.26 -27.36 -8.15
C VAL A 6 2.13 -26.32 -8.86
N VAL A 7 2.23 -26.44 -10.18
CA VAL A 7 2.84 -25.42 -11.03
C VAL A 7 1.86 -24.25 -11.10
N ILE A 8 1.98 -23.31 -10.17
CA ILE A 8 1.32 -22.00 -10.28
C ILE A 8 2.10 -21.23 -11.35
N ALA A 9 1.62 -21.31 -12.58
CA ALA A 9 2.09 -20.46 -13.67
C ALA A 9 1.62 -19.02 -13.40
N VAL A 10 2.43 -18.25 -12.68
CA VAL A 10 2.29 -16.79 -12.65
C VAL A 10 2.83 -16.28 -13.98
N LEU A 11 1.92 -15.91 -14.88
CA LEU A 11 2.26 -15.21 -16.12
C LEU A 11 2.81 -13.82 -15.75
N VAL A 12 4.13 -13.70 -15.81
CA VAL A 12 4.85 -12.44 -15.65
C VAL A 12 4.73 -11.66 -16.95
N ALA A 13 3.86 -10.66 -16.97
CA ALA A 13 3.92 -9.59 -17.96
C ALA A 13 4.84 -8.48 -17.41
N SER A 14 6.09 -8.47 -17.87
CA SER A 14 7.10 -7.46 -17.54
C SER A 14 6.97 -6.25 -18.46
N VAL A 15 6.80 -5.04 -17.90
CA VAL A 15 7.13 -3.78 -18.59
C VAL A 15 7.71 -2.77 -17.59
N LEU A 16 9.03 -2.57 -17.70
CA LEU A 16 9.80 -1.35 -17.42
C LEU A 16 9.45 -0.53 -16.16
N GLY A 17 10.22 -0.74 -15.09
CA GLY A 17 10.28 0.15 -13.92
C GLY A 17 10.96 -0.57 -12.76
N ASP A 18 11.95 0.06 -12.12
CA ASP A 18 12.85 -0.57 -11.14
C ASP A 18 12.17 -1.56 -10.19
N GLY A 19 12.35 -2.86 -10.45
CA GLY A 19 12.41 -3.98 -9.50
C GLY A 19 11.37 -4.12 -8.38
N LYS A 20 10.32 -3.30 -8.28
CA LYS A 20 9.26 -3.39 -7.28
C LYS A 20 7.98 -3.94 -7.92
N PRO A 21 7.26 -4.83 -7.22
CA PRO A 21 6.06 -5.46 -7.75
C PRO A 21 4.94 -4.43 -8.00
N HIS A 22 4.75 -4.05 -9.27
CA HIS A 22 3.60 -3.26 -9.74
C HIS A 22 2.42 -4.23 -9.97
N TRP A 23 1.41 -4.20 -9.10
CA TRP A 23 0.20 -4.99 -9.31
C TRP A 23 -1.02 -4.07 -9.34
N PRO A 24 -1.95 -4.25 -10.30
CA PRO A 24 -3.17 -3.45 -10.35
C PRO A 24 -4.00 -3.55 -9.05
N GLY A 25 -3.88 -4.65 -8.31
CA GLY A 25 -4.47 -4.80 -6.98
C GLY A 25 -3.78 -3.97 -5.88
N PHE A 26 -2.47 -3.72 -5.97
CA PHE A 26 -1.75 -2.89 -4.99
C PHE A 26 -1.95 -1.40 -5.22
N CYS A 27 -2.14 -0.95 -6.47
CA CYS A 27 -2.55 0.42 -6.75
C CYS A 27 -3.88 0.76 -6.05
N HIS A 28 -4.91 -0.07 -6.28
CA HIS A 28 -6.21 0.12 -5.66
C HIS A 28 -6.14 0.05 -4.12
N LEU A 29 -5.39 -0.91 -3.58
CA LEU A 29 -5.20 -1.03 -2.13
C LEU A 29 -4.50 0.21 -1.55
N CYS A 30 -3.42 0.68 -2.18
CA CYS A 30 -2.70 1.87 -1.75
C CYS A 30 -3.60 3.11 -1.74
N SER A 31 -4.30 3.38 -2.85
CA SER A 31 -5.17 4.56 -2.95
C SER A 31 -6.29 4.48 -1.92
N LYS A 32 -6.95 3.31 -1.79
CA LYS A 32 -8.01 3.12 -0.81
C LYS A 32 -7.54 3.37 0.64
N MET A 33 -6.36 2.87 1.01
CA MET A 33 -5.82 3.07 2.35
C MET A 33 -5.50 4.54 2.64
N ILE A 34 -5.05 5.29 1.64
CA ILE A 34 -4.77 6.72 1.81
C ILE A 34 -6.07 7.52 1.82
N ASP A 35 -7.02 7.22 0.94
CA ASP A 35 -8.34 7.86 0.89
C ASP A 35 -9.07 7.69 2.23
N GLU A 36 -9.06 6.48 2.82
CA GLU A 36 -9.68 6.21 4.12
C GLU A 36 -9.00 6.98 5.26
N VAL A 37 -7.68 7.15 5.18
CA VAL A 37 -6.91 7.99 6.11
C VAL A 37 -7.30 9.46 5.95
N GLU A 38 -7.36 9.97 4.72
CA GLU A 38 -7.76 11.36 4.42
C GLU A 38 -9.20 11.62 4.86
N GLU A 39 -10.11 10.66 4.72
CA GLU A 39 -11.47 10.76 5.25
C GLU A 39 -11.50 10.82 6.79
N LEU A 40 -10.65 10.04 7.45
CA LEU A 40 -10.57 10.00 8.93
C LEU A 40 -9.86 11.22 9.54
N PHE A 41 -8.91 11.81 8.82
CA PHE A 41 -8.08 12.92 9.32
C PHE A 41 -8.43 14.28 8.71
N GLY A 42 -9.27 14.31 7.67
CA GLY A 42 -9.51 15.49 6.83
C GLY A 42 -8.38 15.69 5.81
N ASP A 43 -8.51 16.71 4.94
CA ASP A 43 -7.56 17.04 3.86
C ASP A 43 -6.13 17.36 4.35
N THR A 44 -5.87 17.33 5.65
CA THR A 44 -4.57 17.62 6.22
C THR A 44 -4.28 16.72 7.42
N LEU A 45 -3.04 16.25 7.54
CA LEU A 45 -2.54 15.50 8.71
C LEU A 45 -2.23 16.41 9.92
N SER A 46 -2.78 17.63 9.95
CA SER A 46 -2.25 18.79 10.70
C SER A 46 -2.02 18.62 12.20
N ASP A 47 -2.57 17.59 12.83
CA ASP A 47 -2.41 17.32 14.27
C ASP A 47 -2.12 15.84 14.58
N ARG A 48 -1.78 15.02 13.56
CA ARG A 48 -1.61 13.57 13.73
C ARG A 48 -0.16 13.18 13.58
N SER A 49 0.35 12.40 14.53
CA SER A 49 1.70 11.87 14.44
C SER A 49 1.81 10.82 13.34
N VAL A 50 3.02 10.65 12.81
CA VAL A 50 3.33 9.54 11.88
C VAL A 50 3.01 8.16 12.49
N ASP A 51 3.08 8.03 13.82
CA ASP A 51 2.76 6.79 14.52
C ASP A 51 1.24 6.52 14.53
N GLU A 52 0.41 7.55 14.66
CA GLU A 52 -1.05 7.42 14.52
C GLU A 52 -1.45 7.11 13.08
N PHE A 53 -0.78 7.74 12.11
CA PHE A 53 -0.97 7.42 10.69
C PHE A 53 -0.61 5.97 10.39
N GLU A 54 0.53 5.47 10.89
CA GLU A 54 0.90 4.05 10.77
C GLU A 54 -0.15 3.14 11.40
N ALA A 55 -0.64 3.48 12.59
CA ALA A 55 -1.66 2.69 13.28
C ALA A 55 -2.95 2.57 12.47
N THR A 56 -3.40 3.65 11.83
CA THR A 56 -4.59 3.64 10.95
C THR A 56 -4.37 2.78 9.72
N LEU A 57 -3.24 2.94 9.03
CA LEU A 57 -2.93 2.11 7.86
C LEU A 57 -2.87 0.61 8.20
N ARG A 58 -2.34 0.26 9.37
CA ARG A 58 -2.30 -1.13 9.85
C ARG A 58 -3.70 -1.65 10.15
N ALA A 59 -4.57 -0.84 10.74
CA ALA A 59 -5.97 -1.21 10.95
C ALA A 59 -6.69 -1.46 9.61
N GLU A 60 -6.38 -0.70 8.56
CA GLU A 60 -6.93 -0.94 7.23
C GLU A 60 -6.39 -2.21 6.58
N CYS A 61 -5.11 -2.54 6.79
CA CYS A 61 -4.58 -3.84 6.40
C CYS A 61 -5.35 -4.99 7.05
N ASP A 62 -5.63 -4.91 8.36
CA ASP A 62 -6.33 -5.96 9.09
C ASP A 62 -7.80 -6.11 8.63
N LYS A 63 -8.46 -5.01 8.25
CA LYS A 63 -9.84 -5.02 7.72
C LYS A 63 -9.93 -5.56 6.30
N ASN A 64 -9.00 -5.15 5.43
CA ASN A 64 -9.11 -5.35 3.98
C ASN A 64 -8.27 -6.51 3.45
N ALA A 65 -7.31 -7.04 4.22
CA ALA A 65 -6.39 -8.07 3.76
C ALA A 65 -6.27 -9.24 4.77
N ASN A 66 -6.65 -10.45 4.34
CA ASN A 66 -6.57 -11.67 5.14
C ASN A 66 -5.42 -12.59 4.69
N GLY A 67 -4.88 -13.39 5.61
CA GLY A 67 -3.86 -14.40 5.33
C GLY A 67 -2.56 -13.81 4.78
N ALA A 68 -2.03 -14.39 3.69
CA ALA A 68 -0.77 -13.94 3.09
C ALA A 68 -0.82 -12.47 2.60
N TYR A 69 -1.99 -11.99 2.18
CA TYR A 69 -2.17 -10.60 1.74
C TYR A 69 -2.08 -9.60 2.89
N GLY A 70 -2.52 -9.99 4.11
CA GLY A 70 -2.37 -9.15 5.30
C GLY A 70 -0.91 -8.90 5.66
N HIS A 71 -0.07 -9.94 5.62
CA HIS A 71 1.38 -9.80 5.85
C HIS A 71 2.06 -8.90 4.83
N ILE A 72 1.65 -8.98 3.55
CA ILE A 72 2.18 -8.12 2.49
C ILE A 72 1.76 -6.67 2.73
N CYS A 73 0.48 -6.43 3.06
CA CYS A 73 -0.02 -5.09 3.38
C CYS A 73 0.75 -4.46 4.54
N LEU A 74 0.96 -5.21 5.63
CA LEU A 74 1.73 -4.72 6.77
C LEU A 74 3.20 -4.42 6.43
N SER A 75 3.82 -5.17 5.51
CA SER A 75 5.17 -4.85 5.02
C SER A 75 5.18 -3.55 4.22
N ILE A 76 4.20 -3.38 3.33
CA ILE A 76 4.04 -2.14 2.54
C ILE A 76 3.88 -0.94 3.46
N VAL A 77 2.98 -1.01 4.46
CA VAL A 77 2.80 0.07 5.42
C VAL A 77 4.11 0.38 6.15
N ARG A 78 4.78 -0.63 6.71
CA ARG A 78 6.05 -0.43 7.43
C ARG A 78 7.12 0.25 6.57
N GLU A 79 7.22 -0.13 5.30
CA GLU A 79 8.24 0.37 4.39
C GLU A 79 7.94 1.76 3.83
N ASN A 80 6.65 2.13 3.70
CA ASN A 80 6.24 3.34 2.98
C ASN A 80 5.55 4.39 3.85
N CYS A 81 5.14 4.06 5.08
CA CYS A 81 4.38 4.95 5.98
C CYS A 81 5.01 6.34 6.11
N ARG A 82 6.31 6.43 6.42
CA ARG A 82 7.00 7.73 6.57
C ARG A 82 7.04 8.55 5.29
N LEU A 83 7.16 7.87 4.13
CA LEU A 83 7.15 8.53 2.83
C LEU A 83 5.75 9.07 2.51
N TRP A 84 4.72 8.24 2.69
CA TRP A 84 3.33 8.62 2.45
C TRP A 84 2.89 9.77 3.35
N TYR A 85 3.21 9.70 4.64
CA TYR A 85 2.94 10.78 5.59
C TYR A 85 3.51 12.12 5.11
N LYS A 86 4.79 12.14 4.71
CA LYS A 86 5.45 13.36 4.18
C LYS A 86 4.80 13.87 2.89
N GLN A 87 4.41 12.98 1.99
CA GLN A 87 3.81 13.37 0.71
C GLN A 87 2.40 13.95 0.90
N ILE A 88 1.61 13.39 1.81
CA ILE A 88 0.30 13.95 2.17
C ILE A 88 0.47 15.33 2.85
N GLU A 89 1.48 15.49 3.72
CA GLU A 89 1.83 16.81 4.29
C GLU A 89 2.26 17.83 3.21
N GLU A 90 2.82 17.37 2.10
CA GLU A 90 3.16 18.19 0.94
C GLU A 90 1.95 18.49 0.03
N GLY A 91 0.77 17.98 0.38
CA GLY A 91 -0.48 18.20 -0.35
C GLY A 91 -0.66 17.31 -1.58
N LEU A 92 0.06 16.19 -1.67
CA LEU A 92 -0.13 15.22 -2.75
C LEU A 92 -1.40 14.41 -2.51
N SER A 93 -2.15 14.17 -3.58
CA SER A 93 -3.31 13.27 -3.56
C SER A 93 -2.91 11.80 -3.36
N SER A 94 -3.85 10.97 -2.90
CA SER A 94 -3.66 9.52 -2.79
C SER A 94 -3.13 8.86 -4.07
N GLN A 95 -3.58 9.32 -5.24
CA GLN A 95 -3.10 8.82 -6.53
C GLN A 95 -1.62 9.18 -6.78
N GLU A 96 -1.21 10.42 -6.48
CA GLU A 96 0.19 10.86 -6.61
C GLU A 96 1.10 10.14 -5.63
N VAL A 97 0.66 9.95 -4.38
CA VAL A 97 1.39 9.19 -3.36
C VAL A 97 1.63 7.74 -3.83
N CYS A 98 0.59 7.08 -4.35
CA CYS A 98 0.68 5.71 -4.83
C CYS A 98 1.50 5.57 -6.12
N TRP A 99 1.49 6.56 -7.01
CA TRP A 99 2.39 6.63 -8.16
C TRP A 99 3.84 6.80 -7.72
N ASN A 100 4.12 7.75 -6.83
CA ASN A 100 5.47 8.00 -6.33
C ASN A 100 6.05 6.80 -5.58
N SER A 101 5.17 6.01 -4.98
CA SER A 101 5.50 4.76 -4.28
C SER A 101 5.56 3.55 -5.21
N ARG A 102 5.26 3.74 -6.50
CA ARG A 102 5.27 2.73 -7.58
C ARG A 102 4.27 1.59 -7.39
N PHE A 103 3.18 1.86 -6.66
CA PHE A 103 2.06 0.94 -6.57
C PHE A 103 1.11 1.08 -7.75
N CYS A 104 0.99 2.30 -8.29
CA CYS A 104 0.26 2.63 -9.51
C CYS A 104 1.20 2.86 -10.68
N ASN A 105 0.70 2.68 -11.90
CA ASN A 105 1.38 3.01 -13.15
C ASN A 105 0.36 3.68 -14.08
#